data_AF-A0A953SNR4-F1
#
_entry.id   AF-A0A953SNR4-F1
#
_cell.length_a   1.000
_cell.length_b   1.000
_cell.length_c   1.000
_cell.angle_alpha   90.00
_cell.angle_beta   90.00
_cell.angle_gamma   90.00
#
_symmetry.space_group_name_H-M   'P 1'
#
loop_
_entity.id
_entity.type
_entity.pdbx_description
1 polymer ?
#
loop_
_entity_poly.entity_id
_entity_poly.type
_entity_poly.pdbx_seq_one_letter_code
_entity_poly.pdbx_strand_id
1 'polypeptide(L)'
;MRKISKNIISLLLLFILSLQAQEKVKIMTYNLLQYPNNYASRNEYFQTVVATVNPDIILVQEMKTNAGFNMFASQVLDGSYSAGDFNENDFLNNAIYYKTNIFQFISNVAIPTVLRDINQFTLVHKITADTIIIYSVHLKSSQGYEQQRLSEVNSLREVTDRLQSDANYIVLGDFNIYTSNEPAFQRLLDQSAAGYFLDPLNAPGDWNNNPNFAYLHTQSTRYNNIGDGGASGGLDDRFDMILISQSVLDYGGIDYIDGTYKPIGNDGAHFNKSINELPNNAVSAEVANALFFASDHVPVAAEFYFGVSTSVDEFTIPTEIELSQNYPNPFNPETTINFTIPKPDYIKLIVSNLLGETIEILLNDYIQQGSYDISFDGGELSSGIYFYSLISSGSVITKKMMLIK
;
A
#
# COMPACT_ATOMS: atom_id res chain seq x y z
N MET A 1 54.12 -14.91 48.45
CA MET A 1 53.25 -16.08 48.18
C MET A 1 51.99 -15.88 49.03
N ARG A 2 50.74 -15.82 48.59
CA ARG A 2 49.99 -16.20 47.38
C ARG A 2 48.91 -15.13 47.16
N LYS A 3 48.73 -14.64 45.93
CA LYS A 3 47.49 -13.93 45.54
C LYS A 3 46.49 -14.97 45.06
N ILE A 4 45.32 -14.99 45.67
CA ILE A 4 44.17 -15.81 45.28
C ILE A 4 43.53 -15.13 44.06
N SER A 5 43.52 -15.83 42.93
CA SER A 5 42.78 -15.46 41.72
C SER A 5 41.29 -15.73 41.95
N LYS A 6 40.47 -14.67 41.99
CA LYS A 6 39.02 -14.80 41.82
C LYS A 6 38.70 -14.69 40.34
N ASN A 7 38.23 -15.79 39.78
CA ASN A 7 37.58 -15.85 38.48
C ASN A 7 36.35 -14.94 38.50
N ILE A 8 36.32 -13.96 37.60
CA ILE A 8 35.08 -13.31 37.16
C ILE A 8 34.98 -13.66 35.69
N ILE A 9 34.11 -14.62 35.39
CA ILE A 9 33.65 -14.94 34.04
C ILE A 9 32.67 -13.82 33.67
N SER A 10 33.11 -12.85 32.89
CA SER A 10 32.20 -11.95 32.19
C SER A 10 31.62 -12.70 31.00
N LEU A 11 30.39 -13.16 31.15
CA LEU A 11 29.58 -13.69 30.05
C LEU A 11 29.18 -12.49 29.17
N LEU A 12 29.93 -12.25 28.11
CA LEU A 12 29.59 -11.26 27.10
C LEU A 12 28.48 -11.89 26.22
N LEU A 13 27.21 -11.59 26.50
CA LEU A 13 26.15 -11.81 25.52
C LEU A 13 26.40 -10.84 24.36
N LEU A 14 27.01 -11.34 23.28
CA LEU A 14 26.91 -10.68 21.99
C LEU A 14 25.46 -10.86 21.50
N PHE A 15 24.62 -9.85 21.73
CA PHE A 15 23.49 -9.61 20.85
C PHE A 15 24.07 -9.21 19.50
N ILE A 16 24.14 -10.16 18.56
CA ILE A 16 24.29 -9.83 17.16
C ILE A 16 22.92 -9.26 16.76
N LEU A 17 22.78 -7.94 16.88
CA LEU A 17 21.77 -7.22 16.12
C LEU A 17 22.19 -7.37 14.66
N SER A 18 21.55 -8.29 13.93
CA SER A 18 21.64 -8.31 12.49
C SER A 18 20.94 -7.04 12.00
N LEU A 19 21.73 -5.98 11.79
CA LEU A 19 21.29 -4.80 11.05
C LEU A 19 20.88 -5.28 9.66
N GLN A 20 19.58 -5.28 9.40
CA GLN A 20 19.05 -5.62 8.09
C GLN A 20 18.82 -4.33 7.34
N ALA A 21 19.41 -4.22 6.15
CA ALA A 21 19.20 -3.08 5.27
C ALA A 21 17.76 -3.15 4.74
N GLN A 22 17.11 -1.99 4.66
CA GLN A 22 15.83 -1.83 3.99
C GLN A 22 15.99 -2.21 2.52
N GLU A 23 15.17 -3.12 2.02
CA GLU A 23 15.20 -3.58 0.64
C GLU A 23 14.02 -3.00 -0.13
N LYS A 24 14.30 -2.43 -1.31
CA LYS A 24 13.25 -1.91 -2.19
C LYS A 24 12.73 -3.03 -3.09
N VAL A 25 11.44 -3.29 -3.00
CA VAL A 25 10.72 -4.33 -3.73
C VAL A 25 9.69 -3.69 -4.64
N LYS A 26 9.61 -4.13 -5.90
CA LYS A 26 8.57 -3.71 -6.84
C LYS A 26 7.53 -4.80 -7.04
N ILE A 27 6.26 -4.47 -6.81
CA ILE A 27 5.13 -5.38 -7.01
C ILE A 27 4.33 -4.89 -8.21
N MET A 28 4.05 -5.78 -9.16
CA MET A 28 3.29 -5.49 -10.38
C MET A 28 2.05 -6.39 -10.48
N THR A 29 0.93 -5.81 -10.91
CA THR A 29 -0.26 -6.56 -11.34
C THR A 29 -0.50 -6.40 -12.83
N TYR A 30 -0.98 -7.46 -13.50
CA TYR A 30 -1.24 -7.43 -14.94
C TYR A 30 -2.36 -8.39 -15.38
N ASN A 31 -3.48 -7.86 -15.91
CA ASN A 31 -4.45 -8.67 -16.65
C ASN A 31 -3.85 -9.15 -17.99
N LEU A 32 -3.78 -10.47 -18.20
CA LEU A 32 -3.14 -11.06 -19.39
C LEU A 32 -4.09 -11.35 -20.55
N LEU A 33 -5.36 -10.94 -20.49
CA LEU A 33 -6.36 -11.17 -21.52
C LEU A 33 -6.42 -12.65 -21.94
N GLN A 34 -7.01 -13.47 -21.07
CA GLN A 34 -7.27 -14.91 -21.25
C GLN A 34 -6.03 -15.73 -21.64
N TYR A 35 -4.93 -15.62 -20.89
CA TYR A 35 -3.67 -16.30 -21.21
C TYR A 35 -3.69 -17.80 -20.80
N PRO A 36 -3.27 -18.74 -21.67
CA PRO A 36 -2.87 -18.52 -23.05
C PRO A 36 -4.12 -18.45 -23.94
N ASN A 37 -4.14 -17.52 -24.87
CA ASN A 37 -5.22 -17.42 -25.84
C ASN A 37 -4.80 -18.05 -27.18
N ASN A 38 -5.78 -18.25 -28.06
CA ASN A 38 -5.57 -18.90 -29.36
C ASN A 38 -4.99 -17.96 -30.42
N TYR A 39 -4.63 -16.74 -30.05
CA TYR A 39 -4.07 -15.74 -30.97
C TYR A 39 -2.55 -15.91 -31.04
N ALA A 40 -1.88 -15.21 -31.98
CA ALA A 40 -0.43 -15.29 -32.15
C ALA A 40 0.30 -15.16 -30.79
N SER A 41 1.46 -15.82 -30.65
CA SER A 41 2.19 -15.83 -29.37
C SER A 41 2.48 -14.41 -28.89
N ARG A 42 1.86 -14.01 -27.77
CA ARG A 42 2.06 -12.70 -27.14
C ARG A 42 3.28 -12.66 -26.21
N ASN A 43 4.01 -13.79 -26.12
CA ASN A 43 5.08 -13.97 -25.14
C ASN A 43 6.19 -12.94 -25.30
N GLU A 44 6.59 -12.59 -26.53
CA GLU A 44 7.62 -11.58 -26.79
C GLU A 44 7.22 -10.18 -26.31
N TYR A 45 5.94 -9.84 -26.38
CA TYR A 45 5.41 -8.58 -25.87
C TYR A 45 5.39 -8.58 -24.34
N PHE A 46 4.93 -9.66 -23.72
CA PHE A 46 5.01 -9.79 -22.27
C PHE A 46 6.47 -9.77 -21.77
N GLN A 47 7.41 -10.41 -22.47
CA GLN A 47 8.85 -10.34 -22.15
C GLN A 47 9.34 -8.90 -22.16
N THR A 48 9.00 -8.14 -23.21
CA THR A 48 9.38 -6.73 -23.35
C THR A 48 8.81 -5.88 -22.20
N VAL A 49 7.54 -6.08 -21.86
CA VAL A 49 6.88 -5.37 -20.75
C VAL A 49 7.51 -5.73 -19.40
N VAL A 50 7.66 -7.03 -19.11
CA VAL A 50 8.25 -7.51 -17.85
C VAL A 50 9.70 -7.04 -17.70
N ALA A 51 10.51 -7.12 -18.76
CA ALA A 51 11.89 -6.64 -18.74
C ALA A 51 11.98 -5.13 -18.49
N THR A 52 11.02 -4.36 -19.02
CA THR A 52 10.94 -2.91 -18.81
C THR A 52 10.57 -2.56 -17.37
N VAL A 53 9.60 -3.26 -16.79
CA VAL A 53 9.14 -2.99 -15.42
C VAL A 53 10.13 -3.55 -14.39
N ASN A 54 10.72 -4.70 -14.67
CA ASN A 54 11.60 -5.49 -13.78
C ASN A 54 11.03 -5.63 -12.35
N PRO A 55 9.82 -6.20 -12.19
CA PRO A 55 9.18 -6.37 -10.88
C PRO A 55 9.79 -7.53 -10.09
N ASP A 56 9.69 -7.50 -8.77
CA ASP A 56 10.14 -8.59 -7.90
C ASP A 56 9.02 -9.58 -7.60
N ILE A 57 7.77 -9.11 -7.64
CA ILE A 57 6.55 -9.92 -7.61
C ILE A 57 5.65 -9.51 -8.77
N ILE A 58 5.13 -10.50 -9.49
CA ILE A 58 4.16 -10.35 -10.58
C ILE A 58 2.89 -11.11 -10.20
N LEU A 59 1.78 -10.40 -10.10
CA LEU A 59 0.46 -11.00 -10.01
C LEU A 59 -0.26 -10.81 -11.32
N VAL A 60 -0.93 -11.85 -11.78
CA VAL A 60 -1.61 -11.83 -13.07
C VAL A 60 -3.04 -12.31 -12.94
N GLN A 61 -3.91 -11.68 -13.71
CA GLN A 61 -5.30 -12.08 -13.87
C GLN A 61 -5.49 -12.72 -15.25
N GLU A 62 -6.61 -13.41 -15.42
CA GLU A 62 -6.97 -14.09 -16.66
C GLU A 62 -6.05 -15.25 -17.09
N MET A 63 -5.50 -15.96 -16.11
CA MET A 63 -4.82 -17.22 -16.36
C MET A 63 -5.83 -18.36 -16.55
N LYS A 64 -5.82 -19.02 -17.70
CA LYS A 64 -6.83 -20.04 -18.05
C LYS A 64 -6.49 -21.44 -17.57
N THR A 65 -5.24 -21.85 -17.70
CA THR A 65 -4.86 -23.26 -17.55
C THR A 65 -3.52 -23.39 -16.86
N ASN A 66 -3.30 -24.52 -16.19
CA ASN A 66 -2.00 -24.84 -15.61
C ASN A 66 -0.90 -24.93 -16.70
N ALA A 67 -1.24 -25.34 -17.92
CA ALA A 67 -0.30 -25.31 -19.04
C ALA A 67 0.13 -23.88 -19.38
N GLY A 68 -0.80 -22.92 -19.43
CA GLY A 68 -0.49 -21.50 -19.58
C GLY A 68 0.33 -20.94 -18.44
N PHE A 69 -0.08 -21.23 -17.20
CA PHE A 69 0.63 -20.82 -16.00
C PHE A 69 2.12 -21.22 -16.04
N ASN A 70 2.41 -22.47 -16.39
CA ASN A 70 3.78 -22.97 -16.56
C ASN A 70 4.48 -22.37 -17.79
N MET A 71 3.75 -22.13 -18.87
CA MET A 71 4.28 -21.50 -20.08
C MET A 71 4.71 -20.06 -19.82
N PHE A 72 3.94 -19.27 -19.06
CA PHE A 72 4.33 -17.91 -18.71
C PHE A 72 5.64 -17.90 -17.91
N ALA A 73 5.76 -18.76 -16.88
CA ALA A 73 7.00 -18.88 -16.12
C ALA A 73 8.20 -19.26 -17.00
N SER A 74 8.03 -20.23 -17.90
CA SER A 74 9.15 -20.80 -18.65
C SER A 74 9.50 -20.05 -19.95
N GLN A 75 8.56 -19.30 -20.52
CA GLN A 75 8.73 -18.65 -21.81
C GLN A 75 8.60 -17.13 -21.77
N VAL A 76 8.06 -16.54 -20.70
CA VAL A 76 7.95 -15.08 -20.57
C VAL A 76 8.94 -14.55 -19.53
N LEU A 77 9.07 -15.25 -18.40
CA LEU A 77 9.94 -14.82 -17.31
C LEU A 77 11.37 -15.36 -17.48
N ASP A 78 12.34 -14.64 -16.95
CA ASP A 78 13.72 -15.14 -16.88
C ASP A 78 13.89 -16.15 -15.73
N GLY A 79 15.06 -16.78 -15.66
CA GLY A 79 15.36 -17.80 -14.65
C GLY A 79 15.45 -17.31 -13.20
N SER A 80 15.24 -16.01 -12.93
CA SER A 80 15.21 -15.48 -11.55
C SER A 80 13.85 -15.69 -10.87
N TYR A 81 12.78 -15.86 -11.64
CA TYR A 81 11.43 -16.06 -11.13
C TYR A 81 11.10 -17.53 -10.87
N SER A 82 10.28 -17.76 -9.85
CA SER A 82 9.50 -18.99 -9.69
C SER A 82 8.03 -18.65 -9.68
N ALA A 83 7.20 -19.62 -10.03
CA ALA A 83 5.76 -19.54 -9.86
C ALA A 83 5.37 -19.98 -8.44
N GLY A 84 4.26 -19.43 -7.92
CA GLY A 84 3.61 -19.95 -6.71
C GLY A 84 2.74 -21.17 -6.99
N ASP A 85 1.80 -21.46 -6.09
CA ASP A 85 0.78 -22.48 -6.34
C ASP A 85 -0.34 -21.91 -7.23
N PHE A 86 -0.87 -22.74 -8.13
CA PHE A 86 -1.94 -22.37 -9.06
C PHE A 86 -3.21 -23.20 -8.80
N ASN A 87 -4.31 -22.52 -8.49
CA ASN A 87 -5.61 -23.13 -8.22
C ASN A 87 -6.46 -23.05 -9.51
N GLU A 88 -6.24 -23.98 -10.44
CA GLU A 88 -7.04 -24.04 -11.67
C GLU A 88 -8.50 -24.42 -11.36
N ASN A 89 -9.43 -23.60 -11.82
CA ASN A 89 -10.86 -23.89 -11.85
C ASN A 89 -11.46 -23.56 -13.23
N ASP A 90 -12.77 -23.74 -13.40
CA ASP A 90 -13.49 -23.54 -14.68
C ASP A 90 -13.53 -22.06 -15.13
N PHE A 91 -13.06 -21.12 -14.31
CA PHE A 91 -13.04 -19.70 -14.58
C PHE A 91 -11.63 -19.20 -14.94
N LEU A 92 -11.54 -17.90 -15.18
CA LEU A 92 -10.27 -17.18 -15.34
C LEU A 92 -9.64 -16.97 -13.96
N ASN A 93 -8.43 -17.49 -13.77
CA ASN A 93 -7.76 -17.59 -12.48
C ASN A 93 -6.70 -16.50 -12.28
N ASN A 94 -6.34 -16.26 -11.03
CA ASN A 94 -5.17 -15.45 -10.67
C ASN A 94 -3.93 -16.34 -10.52
N ALA A 95 -2.76 -15.79 -10.83
CA ALA A 95 -1.48 -16.46 -10.61
C ALA A 95 -0.42 -15.48 -10.09
N ILE A 96 0.62 -16.03 -9.45
CA ILE A 96 1.73 -15.26 -8.91
C ILE A 96 3.08 -15.83 -9.35
N TYR A 97 4.01 -14.93 -9.64
CA TYR A 97 5.42 -15.20 -9.89
C TYR A 97 6.27 -14.26 -9.05
N TYR A 98 7.42 -14.72 -8.57
CA TYR A 98 8.26 -13.95 -7.66
C TYR A 98 9.73 -14.30 -7.84
N LYS A 99 10.62 -13.34 -7.56
CA LYS A 99 12.06 -13.58 -7.57
C LYS A 99 12.50 -14.40 -6.35
N THR A 100 13.08 -15.57 -6.60
CA THR A 100 13.38 -16.58 -5.56
C THR A 100 14.54 -16.22 -4.64
N ASN A 101 15.39 -15.28 -5.05
CA ASN A 101 16.45 -14.71 -4.21
C ASN A 101 15.90 -13.72 -3.18
N ILE A 102 14.73 -13.13 -3.41
CA ILE A 102 14.10 -12.12 -2.54
C ILE A 102 13.00 -12.75 -1.67
N PHE A 103 12.13 -13.57 -2.26
CA PHE A 103 10.94 -14.10 -1.58
C PHE A 103 10.93 -15.61 -1.45
N GLN A 104 10.33 -16.06 -0.35
CA GLN A 104 9.84 -17.42 -0.18
C GLN A 104 8.31 -17.38 -0.27
N PHE A 105 7.75 -18.19 -1.17
CA PHE A 105 6.30 -18.40 -1.24
C PHE A 105 5.82 -19.34 -0.13
N ILE A 106 4.67 -19.02 0.45
CA ILE A 106 4.08 -19.77 1.57
C ILE A 106 2.79 -20.47 1.17
N SER A 107 1.84 -19.76 0.56
CA SER A 107 0.51 -20.33 0.26
C SER A 107 -0.26 -19.55 -0.79
N ASN A 108 -1.17 -20.25 -1.48
CA ASN A 108 -2.28 -19.70 -2.26
C ASN A 108 -3.60 -20.23 -1.70
N VAL A 109 -4.44 -19.35 -1.14
CA VAL A 109 -5.76 -19.69 -0.62
C VAL A 109 -6.82 -19.00 -1.46
N ALA A 110 -7.75 -19.77 -2.04
CA ALA A 110 -8.88 -19.23 -2.76
C ALA A 110 -9.95 -18.73 -1.77
N ILE A 111 -10.48 -17.53 -2.04
CA ILE A 111 -11.67 -16.95 -1.41
C ILE A 111 -12.80 -17.07 -2.44
N PRO A 112 -13.73 -18.02 -2.25
CA PRO A 112 -14.75 -18.30 -3.25
C PRO A 112 -15.67 -17.10 -3.50
N THR A 113 -15.97 -16.84 -4.77
CA THR A 113 -17.05 -15.93 -5.17
C THR A 113 -18.01 -16.63 -6.14
N VAL A 114 -19.03 -15.91 -6.64
CA VAL A 114 -19.99 -16.47 -7.61
C VAL A 114 -19.37 -16.63 -9.00
N LEU A 115 -18.45 -15.74 -9.39
CA LEU A 115 -17.91 -15.71 -10.75
C LEU A 115 -16.44 -16.13 -10.81
N ARG A 116 -15.57 -15.49 -10.01
CA ARG A 116 -14.13 -15.74 -10.02
C ARG A 116 -13.59 -15.64 -8.62
N ASP A 117 -12.87 -16.67 -8.19
CA ASP A 117 -12.27 -16.67 -6.87
C ASP A 117 -11.23 -15.55 -6.75
N ILE A 118 -11.20 -14.93 -5.57
CA ILE A 118 -10.12 -14.03 -5.17
C ILE A 118 -9.02 -14.90 -4.59
N ASN A 119 -7.76 -14.68 -4.96
CA ASN A 119 -6.65 -15.46 -4.40
C ASN A 119 -5.89 -14.66 -3.34
N GLN A 120 -5.73 -15.24 -2.16
CA GLN A 120 -4.82 -14.78 -1.13
C GLN A 120 -3.48 -15.50 -1.29
N PHE A 121 -2.45 -14.76 -1.67
CA PHE A 121 -1.08 -15.24 -1.72
C PHE A 121 -0.31 -14.75 -0.49
N THR A 122 0.48 -15.62 0.12
CA THR A 122 1.35 -15.24 1.25
C THR A 122 2.80 -15.47 0.85
N LEU A 123 3.64 -14.45 1.05
CA LEU A 123 5.08 -14.51 0.82
C LEU A 123 5.83 -13.97 2.03
N VAL A 124 7.05 -14.48 2.23
CA VAL A 124 7.98 -14.00 3.24
C VAL A 124 9.21 -13.45 2.54
N HIS A 125 9.60 -12.24 2.89
CA HIS A 125 10.86 -11.65 2.44
C HIS A 125 12.03 -12.38 3.13
N LYS A 126 12.96 -12.93 2.36
CA LYS A 126 13.95 -13.90 2.87
C LYS A 126 14.99 -13.29 3.78
N ILE A 127 15.25 -12.00 3.63
CA ILE A 127 16.21 -11.27 4.45
C ILE A 127 15.52 -10.81 5.73
N THR A 128 14.50 -9.96 5.61
CA THR A 128 13.84 -9.28 6.72
C THR A 128 12.86 -10.14 7.50
N ALA A 129 12.46 -11.28 6.93
CA ALA A 129 11.42 -12.16 7.44
C ALA A 129 10.02 -11.51 7.53
N ASP A 130 9.85 -10.32 6.96
CA ASP A 130 8.54 -9.69 6.87
C ASP A 130 7.62 -10.51 5.98
N THR A 131 6.36 -10.64 6.43
CA THR A 131 5.33 -11.38 5.72
C THR A 131 4.41 -10.39 5.02
N ILE A 132 4.15 -10.60 3.73
CA ILE A 132 3.14 -9.87 2.97
C ILE A 132 2.02 -10.82 2.53
N ILE A 133 0.78 -10.36 2.71
CA ILE A 133 -0.42 -11.01 2.21
C ILE A 133 -0.91 -10.21 1.00
N ILE A 134 -1.03 -10.85 -0.16
CA ILE A 134 -1.45 -10.19 -1.40
C ILE A 134 -2.75 -10.83 -1.88
N TYR A 135 -3.80 -10.03 -1.94
CA TYR A 135 -5.08 -10.41 -2.53
C TYR A 135 -5.12 -10.03 -4.01
N SER A 136 -5.32 -10.99 -4.91
CA SER A 136 -5.53 -10.73 -6.34
C SER A 136 -7.00 -10.82 -6.69
N VAL A 137 -7.54 -9.74 -7.26
CA VAL A 137 -8.94 -9.67 -7.69
C VAL A 137 -9.05 -9.61 -9.20
N HIS A 138 -10.13 -10.20 -9.70
CA HIS A 138 -10.65 -9.94 -11.04
C HIS A 138 -12.18 -9.87 -10.94
N LEU A 139 -12.69 -8.72 -10.52
CA LEU A 139 -14.11 -8.56 -10.17
C LEU A 139 -15.01 -8.52 -11.41
N LYS A 140 -16.31 -8.73 -11.26
CA LYS A 140 -17.27 -8.77 -12.35
C LYS A 140 -17.20 -7.52 -13.26
N SER A 141 -16.91 -7.73 -14.54
CA SER A 141 -16.83 -6.68 -15.56
C SER A 141 -18.19 -6.13 -16.00
N SER A 142 -18.14 -5.06 -16.81
CA SER A 142 -19.30 -4.35 -17.40
C SER A 142 -20.12 -3.51 -16.40
N GLN A 143 -20.70 -2.43 -16.91
CA GLN A 143 -21.64 -1.57 -16.17
C GLN A 143 -22.93 -2.33 -15.86
N GLY A 144 -23.60 -1.96 -14.75
CA GLY A 144 -24.83 -2.61 -14.28
C GLY A 144 -24.62 -3.82 -13.38
N TYR A 145 -23.36 -4.13 -13.03
CA TYR A 145 -22.97 -5.25 -12.17
C TYR A 145 -22.35 -4.81 -10.83
N GLU A 146 -22.60 -3.57 -10.41
CA GLU A 146 -22.02 -2.95 -9.22
C GLU A 146 -22.33 -3.76 -7.94
N GLN A 147 -23.54 -4.34 -7.87
CA GLN A 147 -23.95 -5.18 -6.73
C GLN A 147 -23.24 -6.54 -6.73
N GLN A 148 -22.88 -7.08 -7.90
CA GLN A 148 -22.10 -8.32 -7.96
C GLN A 148 -20.66 -8.06 -7.51
N ARG A 149 -20.04 -6.96 -7.97
CA ARG A 149 -18.72 -6.54 -7.48
C ARG A 149 -18.73 -6.28 -5.97
N LEU A 150 -19.78 -5.67 -5.43
CA LEU A 150 -19.96 -5.51 -3.98
C LEU A 150 -20.01 -6.86 -3.27
N SER A 151 -20.74 -7.84 -3.80
CA SER A 151 -20.80 -9.18 -3.22
C SER A 151 -19.43 -9.87 -3.19
N GLU A 152 -18.65 -9.74 -4.26
CA GLU A 152 -17.28 -10.28 -4.34
C GLU A 152 -16.35 -9.58 -3.33
N VAL A 153 -16.43 -8.25 -3.22
CA VAL A 153 -15.68 -7.48 -2.22
C VAL A 153 -16.11 -7.83 -0.79
N ASN A 154 -17.38 -8.13 -0.54
CA ASN A 154 -17.82 -8.58 0.78
C ASN A 154 -17.15 -9.90 1.17
N SER A 155 -17.03 -10.85 0.24
CA SER A 155 -16.28 -12.11 0.48
C SER A 155 -14.82 -11.85 0.83
N LEU A 156 -14.17 -10.89 0.16
CA LEU A 156 -12.81 -10.45 0.53
C LEU A 156 -12.78 -9.84 1.94
N ARG A 157 -13.67 -8.89 2.22
CA ARG A 157 -13.68 -8.19 3.51
C ARG A 157 -14.04 -9.09 4.69
N GLU A 158 -14.84 -10.14 4.49
CA GLU A 158 -15.07 -11.17 5.52
C GLU A 158 -13.78 -11.85 5.98
N VAL A 159 -12.78 -11.95 5.11
CA VAL A 159 -11.45 -12.49 5.42
C VAL A 159 -10.57 -11.41 6.04
N THR A 160 -10.48 -10.23 5.43
CA THR A 160 -9.57 -9.17 5.89
C THR A 160 -9.99 -8.56 7.22
N ASP A 161 -11.30 -8.48 7.50
CA ASP A 161 -11.82 -7.95 8.78
C ASP A 161 -11.47 -8.84 9.99
N ARG A 162 -10.90 -10.04 9.75
CA ARG A 162 -10.41 -10.96 10.79
C ARG A 162 -8.89 -10.93 10.97
N LEU A 163 -8.17 -10.16 10.15
CA LEU A 163 -6.73 -10.02 10.27
C LEU A 163 -6.38 -9.24 11.54
N GLN A 164 -5.14 -9.46 12.02
CA GLN A 164 -4.57 -8.65 13.09
C GLN A 164 -4.28 -7.24 12.55
N SER A 165 -4.32 -6.23 13.43
CA SER A 165 -4.16 -4.81 13.05
C SER A 165 -2.78 -4.45 12.52
N ASP A 166 -1.79 -5.30 12.75
CA ASP A 166 -0.39 -5.18 12.30
C ASP A 166 -0.11 -6.04 11.05
N ALA A 167 -1.13 -6.67 10.45
CA ALA A 167 -0.95 -7.47 9.25
C ALA A 167 -0.62 -6.58 8.03
N ASN A 168 0.50 -6.89 7.38
CA ASN A 168 0.85 -6.25 6.11
C ASN A 168 0.13 -6.95 4.95
N TYR A 169 -0.88 -6.28 4.41
CA TYR A 169 -1.65 -6.82 3.30
C TYR A 169 -1.98 -5.77 2.25
N ILE A 170 -2.10 -6.21 1.00
CA ILE A 170 -2.50 -5.38 -0.14
C ILE A 170 -3.53 -6.13 -0.97
N VAL A 171 -4.37 -5.38 -1.69
CA VAL A 171 -5.24 -5.94 -2.73
C VAL A 171 -4.92 -5.27 -4.05
N LEU A 172 -4.80 -6.07 -5.10
CA LEU A 172 -4.48 -5.60 -6.44
C LEU A 172 -5.14 -6.46 -7.51
N GLY A 173 -5.11 -5.97 -8.74
CA GLY A 173 -5.70 -6.66 -9.89
C GLY A 173 -6.69 -5.79 -10.63
N ASP A 174 -7.58 -6.45 -11.37
CA ASP A 174 -8.61 -5.83 -12.19
C ASP A 174 -9.91 -5.73 -11.39
N PHE A 175 -10.22 -4.53 -10.92
CA PHE A 175 -11.41 -4.28 -10.11
C PHE A 175 -12.66 -4.06 -10.96
N ASN A 176 -12.56 -3.74 -12.24
CA ASN A 176 -13.72 -3.40 -13.08
C ASN A 176 -14.67 -2.34 -12.44
N ILE A 177 -14.13 -1.44 -11.60
CA ILE A 177 -14.89 -0.39 -10.91
C ILE A 177 -14.75 0.91 -11.68
N TYR A 178 -15.88 1.55 -11.99
CA TYR A 178 -15.91 2.74 -12.86
C TYR A 178 -15.74 4.06 -12.09
N THR A 179 -16.15 4.09 -10.81
CA THR A 179 -16.12 5.29 -9.98
C THR A 179 -15.86 4.94 -8.53
N SER A 180 -15.20 5.84 -7.79
CA SER A 180 -15.04 5.70 -6.36
C SER A 180 -16.37 5.66 -5.61
N ASN A 181 -17.47 6.16 -6.17
CA ASN A 181 -18.80 6.09 -5.55
C ASN A 181 -19.45 4.70 -5.63
N GLU A 182 -18.85 3.77 -6.36
CA GLU A 182 -19.38 2.42 -6.48
C GLU A 182 -19.36 1.71 -5.10
N PRO A 183 -20.43 0.99 -4.72
CA PRO A 183 -20.51 0.33 -3.41
C PRO A 183 -19.33 -0.60 -3.12
N ALA A 184 -18.82 -1.31 -4.14
CA ALA A 184 -17.65 -2.18 -4.00
C ALA A 184 -16.40 -1.39 -3.55
N PHE A 185 -16.14 -0.23 -4.14
CA PHE A 185 -15.00 0.61 -3.76
C PHE A 185 -15.18 1.20 -2.36
N GLN A 186 -16.37 1.71 -2.06
CA GLN A 186 -16.70 2.21 -0.73
C GLN A 186 -16.52 1.12 0.34
N ARG A 187 -16.91 -0.12 0.05
CA ARG A 187 -16.71 -1.25 0.95
C ARG A 187 -15.24 -1.61 1.16
N LEU A 188 -14.38 -1.44 0.16
CA LEU A 188 -12.93 -1.63 0.32
C LEU A 188 -12.33 -0.60 1.29
N LEU A 189 -12.78 0.65 1.22
CA LEU A 189 -12.27 1.75 2.04
C LEU A 189 -12.98 1.94 3.39
N ASP A 190 -14.04 1.18 3.65
CA ASP A 190 -14.84 1.30 4.88
C ASP A 190 -14.02 0.94 6.12
N GLN A 191 -13.71 1.96 6.93
CA GLN A 191 -12.90 1.89 8.15
C GLN A 191 -13.70 1.49 9.40
N SER A 192 -15.00 1.16 9.27
CA SER A 192 -15.79 0.69 10.42
C SER A 192 -15.28 -0.63 11.01
N ALA A 193 -14.42 -1.35 10.28
CA ALA A 193 -13.73 -2.57 10.70
C ALA A 193 -12.26 -2.51 10.25
N ALA A 194 -11.35 -3.16 10.99
CA ALA A 194 -9.90 -3.04 10.82
C ALA A 194 -9.36 -3.55 9.47
N GLY A 195 -10.07 -4.46 8.79
CA GLY A 195 -9.62 -5.10 7.53
C GLY A 195 -9.76 -4.24 6.28
N TYR A 196 -9.74 -2.91 6.40
CA TYR A 196 -9.93 -1.99 5.29
C TYR A 196 -8.66 -1.79 4.47
N PHE A 197 -8.84 -1.15 3.32
CA PHE A 197 -7.78 -0.75 2.42
C PHE A 197 -7.77 0.77 2.25
N LEU A 198 -6.63 1.27 1.80
CA LEU A 198 -6.38 2.66 1.45
C LEU A 198 -5.99 2.72 -0.03
N ASP A 199 -6.52 3.72 -0.74
CA ASP A 199 -6.03 4.08 -2.06
C ASP A 199 -4.79 4.98 -1.90
N PRO A 200 -3.57 4.51 -2.20
CA PRO A 200 -2.36 5.33 -2.02
C PRO A 200 -2.37 6.58 -2.89
N LEU A 201 -3.17 6.61 -3.97
CA LEU A 201 -3.31 7.77 -4.83
C LEU A 201 -4.32 8.80 -4.32
N ASN A 202 -5.16 8.41 -3.35
CA ASN A 202 -6.26 9.21 -2.82
C ASN A 202 -7.02 9.97 -3.93
N ALA A 203 -7.49 9.23 -4.94
CA ALA A 203 -8.05 9.82 -6.17
C ALA A 203 -9.54 9.49 -6.33
N PRO A 204 -10.44 9.95 -5.43
CA PRO A 204 -11.87 9.73 -5.58
C PRO A 204 -12.42 10.46 -6.80
N GLY A 205 -13.35 9.84 -7.50
CA GLY A 205 -14.01 10.43 -8.67
C GLY A 205 -14.74 9.44 -9.55
N ASP A 206 -15.15 9.95 -10.71
CA ASP A 206 -15.69 9.15 -11.81
C ASP A 206 -14.56 8.96 -12.83
N TRP A 207 -13.97 7.76 -12.85
CA TRP A 207 -12.79 7.47 -13.66
C TRP A 207 -13.15 7.10 -15.09
N ASN A 208 -14.38 6.66 -15.33
CA ASN A 208 -14.81 6.22 -16.65
C ASN A 208 -14.90 7.37 -17.64
N ASN A 209 -14.22 7.22 -18.78
CA ASN A 209 -14.22 8.15 -19.90
C ASN A 209 -14.03 9.61 -19.46
N ASN A 210 -13.16 9.83 -18.46
CA ASN A 210 -12.96 11.13 -17.85
C ASN A 210 -11.52 11.62 -18.03
N PRO A 211 -11.28 12.66 -18.85
CA PRO A 211 -9.92 13.14 -19.11
C PRO A 211 -9.21 13.71 -17.87
N ASN A 212 -9.95 14.11 -16.83
CA ASN A 212 -9.34 14.56 -15.57
C ASN A 212 -8.61 13.42 -14.84
N PHE A 213 -8.95 12.16 -15.13
CA PHE A 213 -8.33 10.97 -14.58
C PHE A 213 -7.48 10.21 -15.61
N ALA A 214 -7.20 10.82 -16.77
CA ALA A 214 -6.45 10.18 -17.86
C ALA A 214 -5.10 9.59 -17.41
N TYR A 215 -4.45 10.21 -16.43
CA TYR A 215 -3.18 9.75 -15.85
C TYR A 215 -3.29 8.45 -15.02
N LEU A 216 -4.51 8.02 -14.69
CA LEU A 216 -4.80 6.80 -13.92
C LEU A 216 -5.35 5.67 -14.78
N HIS A 217 -5.74 5.92 -16.02
CA HIS A 217 -6.40 4.90 -16.83
C HIS A 217 -5.46 3.73 -17.15
N THR A 218 -6.04 2.54 -17.20
CA THR A 218 -5.35 1.28 -17.41
C THR A 218 -5.95 0.41 -18.51
N GLN A 219 -7.19 0.67 -18.92
CA GLN A 219 -7.87 0.01 -20.04
C GLN A 219 -8.59 1.06 -20.91
N SER A 220 -8.71 0.91 -22.23
CA SER A 220 -8.06 -0.10 -23.09
C SER A 220 -6.79 0.41 -23.75
N THR A 221 -5.77 -0.44 -23.91
CA THR A 221 -4.55 -0.11 -24.68
C THR A 221 -4.81 0.16 -26.16
N ARG A 222 -6.04 -0.07 -26.66
CA ARG A 222 -6.38 -0.10 -28.08
C ARG A 222 -7.58 0.78 -28.37
N TYR A 223 -7.46 1.65 -29.37
CA TYR A 223 -8.63 2.36 -29.88
C TYR A 223 -9.52 1.45 -30.73
N ASN A 224 -8.93 0.68 -31.65
CA ASN A 224 -9.65 -0.25 -32.52
C ASN A 224 -9.51 -1.70 -32.04
N ASN A 225 -10.55 -2.50 -32.21
CA ASN A 225 -10.50 -3.94 -31.97
C ASN A 225 -9.57 -4.62 -33.00
N ILE A 226 -8.67 -5.49 -32.53
CA ILE A 226 -7.68 -6.22 -33.35
C ILE A 226 -8.00 -7.71 -33.53
N GLY A 227 -9.18 -8.16 -33.07
CA GLY A 227 -9.68 -9.52 -33.27
C GLY A 227 -9.13 -10.56 -32.30
N ASP A 228 -8.60 -10.15 -31.15
CA ASP A 228 -8.00 -11.02 -30.13
C ASP A 228 -8.85 -11.17 -28.85
N GLY A 229 -10.09 -10.68 -28.90
CA GLY A 229 -11.06 -10.77 -27.80
C GLY A 229 -10.92 -9.71 -26.71
N GLY A 230 -9.94 -8.80 -26.78
CA GLY A 230 -9.81 -7.69 -25.82
C GLY A 230 -10.71 -6.50 -26.13
N ALA A 231 -10.91 -5.66 -25.12
CA ALA A 231 -11.66 -4.42 -25.21
C ALA A 231 -10.97 -3.41 -26.14
N SER A 232 -11.75 -2.44 -26.63
CA SER A 232 -11.29 -1.34 -27.47
C SER A 232 -12.04 -0.05 -27.12
N GLY A 233 -11.46 1.10 -27.43
CA GLY A 233 -12.00 2.42 -27.10
C GLY A 233 -10.90 3.44 -26.78
N GLY A 234 -9.71 2.94 -26.44
CA GLY A 234 -8.56 3.70 -25.95
C GLY A 234 -8.52 3.74 -24.42
N LEU A 235 -7.48 4.34 -23.84
CA LEU A 235 -7.29 4.35 -22.39
C LEU A 235 -8.26 5.32 -21.71
N ASP A 236 -9.33 4.80 -21.14
CA ASP A 236 -10.44 5.59 -20.61
C ASP A 236 -11.02 5.09 -19.27
N ASP A 237 -10.45 4.03 -18.66
CA ASP A 237 -10.91 3.46 -17.39
C ASP A 237 -9.77 3.16 -16.41
N ARG A 238 -9.97 3.39 -15.10
CA ARG A 238 -9.04 2.99 -14.00
C ARG A 238 -9.48 1.67 -13.38
N PHE A 239 -9.24 0.55 -14.07
CA PHE A 239 -9.65 -0.77 -13.56
C PHE A 239 -8.57 -1.49 -12.77
N ASP A 240 -7.30 -1.30 -13.12
CA ASP A 240 -6.20 -1.98 -12.45
C ASP A 240 -5.70 -1.11 -11.30
N MET A 241 -5.76 -1.64 -10.08
CA MET A 241 -5.40 -0.88 -8.88
C MET A 241 -4.51 -1.69 -7.94
N ILE A 242 -3.85 -0.97 -7.03
CA ILE A 242 -3.14 -1.51 -5.86
C ILE A 242 -3.63 -0.67 -4.69
N LEU A 243 -4.31 -1.31 -3.73
CA LEU A 243 -4.75 -0.71 -2.48
C LEU A 243 -4.00 -1.39 -1.34
N ILE A 244 -3.70 -0.63 -0.29
CA ILE A 244 -2.79 -1.07 0.79
C ILE A 244 -3.50 -1.10 2.14
N SER A 245 -3.05 -1.94 3.08
CA SER A 245 -3.51 -1.88 4.48
C SER A 245 -2.94 -0.66 5.19
N GLN A 246 -3.56 -0.29 6.31
CA GLN A 246 -3.04 0.76 7.19
C GLN A 246 -1.62 0.42 7.69
N SER A 247 -1.34 -0.85 8.00
CA SER A 247 0.00 -1.29 8.45
C SER A 247 1.09 -1.07 7.40
N VAL A 248 0.74 -1.20 6.10
CA VAL A 248 1.66 -0.92 4.98
C VAL A 248 1.90 0.59 4.79
N LEU A 249 1.03 1.44 5.35
CA LEU A 249 1.21 2.88 5.36
C LEU A 249 2.02 3.36 6.59
N ASP A 250 1.92 2.67 7.73
CA ASP A 250 2.36 3.16 9.05
C ASP A 250 3.83 2.88 9.43
N TYR A 251 4.75 2.76 8.47
CA TYR A 251 6.20 2.55 8.72
C TYR A 251 6.49 1.43 9.74
N GLY A 252 6.19 0.19 9.36
CA GLY A 252 6.08 -0.96 10.28
C GLY A 252 6.79 -2.24 9.84
N GLY A 253 7.59 -2.18 8.77
CA GLY A 253 8.38 -3.31 8.25
C GLY A 253 8.11 -3.59 6.78
N ILE A 254 6.91 -3.29 6.27
CA ILE A 254 6.64 -3.18 4.84
C ILE A 254 5.99 -1.84 4.60
N ASP A 255 6.65 -0.97 3.85
CA ASP A 255 6.21 0.42 3.72
C ASP A 255 5.99 0.75 2.24
N TYR A 256 4.81 1.24 1.87
CA TYR A 256 4.58 1.76 0.53
C TYR A 256 5.46 3.00 0.28
N ILE A 257 6.11 3.05 -0.89
CA ILE A 257 6.94 4.20 -1.27
C ILE A 257 6.09 5.20 -2.06
N ASP A 258 5.86 6.37 -1.46
CA ASP A 258 5.04 7.40 -2.07
C ASP A 258 5.56 7.84 -3.45
N GLY A 259 4.62 8.12 -4.36
CA GLY A 259 4.92 8.51 -5.74
C GLY A 259 5.44 7.38 -6.66
N THR A 260 5.51 6.13 -6.20
CA THR A 260 6.02 5.01 -7.03
C THR A 260 4.92 4.22 -7.75
N TYR A 261 3.66 4.39 -7.36
CA TYR A 261 2.52 3.82 -8.08
C TYR A 261 2.49 4.32 -9.52
N LYS A 262 2.46 3.39 -10.49
CA LYS A 262 2.53 3.74 -11.92
C LYS A 262 1.73 2.78 -12.81
N PRO A 263 0.72 3.26 -13.55
CA PRO A 263 0.19 2.56 -14.72
C PRO A 263 1.22 2.64 -15.87
N ILE A 264 1.80 1.50 -16.24
CA ILE A 264 2.97 1.46 -17.12
C ILE A 264 2.61 1.89 -18.55
N GLY A 265 3.35 2.87 -19.07
CA GLY A 265 3.14 3.39 -20.42
C GLY A 265 2.01 4.39 -20.57
N ASN A 266 1.16 4.58 -19.55
CA ASN A 266 0.21 5.67 -19.53
C ASN A 266 0.94 7.00 -19.23
N ASP A 267 0.83 7.96 -20.13
CA ASP A 267 1.40 9.31 -20.02
C ASP A 267 0.33 10.40 -19.85
N GLY A 268 -0.94 10.02 -19.70
CA GLY A 268 -2.10 10.91 -19.65
C GLY A 268 -2.50 11.53 -21.00
N ALA A 269 -1.71 11.37 -22.06
CA ALA A 269 -1.98 11.92 -23.39
C ALA A 269 -2.71 10.94 -24.33
N HIS A 270 -2.85 9.69 -23.90
CA HIS A 270 -3.50 8.58 -24.62
C HIS A 270 -4.95 8.34 -24.23
N PHE A 271 -5.60 9.31 -23.58
CA PHE A 271 -7.04 9.27 -23.35
C PHE A 271 -7.80 9.05 -24.66
N ASN A 272 -8.61 7.99 -24.73
CA ASN A 272 -9.34 7.56 -25.94
C ASN A 272 -8.44 7.37 -27.18
N LYS A 273 -7.21 6.90 -26.99
CA LYS A 273 -6.27 6.55 -28.07
C LYS A 273 -5.61 5.21 -27.81
N SER A 274 -5.01 4.63 -28.84
CA SER A 274 -4.17 3.43 -28.68
C SER A 274 -2.85 3.81 -28.01
N ILE A 275 -2.38 2.99 -27.07
CA ILE A 275 -1.18 3.28 -26.25
C ILE A 275 0.11 3.43 -27.06
N ASN A 276 0.13 2.87 -28.29
CA ASN A 276 1.25 2.90 -29.22
C ASN A 276 1.15 3.98 -30.29
N GLU A 277 0.16 4.87 -30.23
CA GLU A 277 0.18 6.10 -31.01
C GLU A 277 1.36 6.97 -30.56
N LEU A 278 2.18 7.44 -31.51
CA LEU A 278 3.39 8.19 -31.16
C LEU A 278 3.14 9.71 -31.20
N PRO A 279 3.76 10.47 -30.28
CA PRO A 279 4.68 10.02 -29.24
C PRO A 279 3.96 9.48 -27.99
N ASN A 280 4.52 8.40 -27.41
CA ASN A 280 4.27 8.04 -26.02
C ASN A 280 5.38 8.64 -25.15
N ASN A 281 5.01 9.43 -24.14
CA ASN A 281 5.97 10.16 -23.30
C ASN A 281 6.41 9.38 -22.05
N ALA A 282 5.75 8.26 -21.74
CA ALA A 282 6.06 7.42 -20.59
C ALA A 282 7.04 6.29 -20.93
N VAL A 283 7.01 5.76 -22.15
CA VAL A 283 7.82 4.61 -22.59
C VAL A 283 8.28 4.74 -24.05
N SER A 284 9.24 3.91 -24.46
CA SER A 284 9.70 3.86 -25.85
C SER A 284 8.62 3.32 -26.80
N ALA A 285 8.76 3.57 -28.10
CA ALA A 285 7.84 3.04 -29.12
C ALA A 285 7.77 1.50 -29.13
N GLU A 286 8.89 0.83 -28.81
CA GLU A 286 8.95 -0.63 -28.68
C GLU A 286 8.08 -1.13 -27.53
N VAL A 287 8.23 -0.51 -26.35
CA VAL A 287 7.44 -0.86 -25.17
C VAL A 287 5.97 -0.50 -25.35
N ALA A 288 5.67 0.65 -25.97
CA ALA A 288 4.29 1.03 -26.28
C ALA A 288 3.61 0.00 -27.21
N ASN A 289 4.32 -0.48 -28.23
CA ASN A 289 3.83 -1.58 -29.08
C ASN A 289 3.65 -2.88 -28.30
N ALA A 290 4.58 -3.21 -27.41
CA ALA A 290 4.45 -4.39 -26.57
C ALA A 290 3.21 -4.31 -25.66
N LEU A 291 2.96 -3.16 -25.02
CA LEU A 291 1.75 -2.93 -24.23
C LEU A 291 0.48 -3.11 -25.07
N PHE A 292 0.46 -2.58 -26.30
CA PHE A 292 -0.69 -2.69 -27.21
C PHE A 292 -1.03 -4.15 -27.59
N PHE A 293 -0.01 -4.96 -27.93
CA PHE A 293 -0.20 -6.34 -28.39
C PHE A 293 -0.22 -7.38 -27.26
N ALA A 294 0.33 -7.07 -26.09
CA ALA A 294 0.35 -8.00 -24.96
C ALA A 294 -1.05 -8.18 -24.35
N SER A 295 -1.75 -7.09 -24.04
CA SER A 295 -3.06 -7.11 -23.37
C SER A 295 -3.86 -5.86 -23.74
N ASP A 296 -5.16 -5.88 -23.54
CA ASP A 296 -6.01 -4.69 -23.56
C ASP A 296 -5.85 -3.83 -22.29
N HIS A 297 -5.13 -4.31 -21.27
CA HIS A 297 -4.73 -3.54 -20.11
C HIS A 297 -3.25 -3.14 -20.16
N VAL A 298 -2.88 -2.08 -19.45
CA VAL A 298 -1.48 -1.85 -19.03
C VAL A 298 -1.26 -2.43 -17.62
N PRO A 299 -0.05 -2.92 -17.29
CA PRO A 299 0.23 -3.31 -15.92
C PRO A 299 0.31 -2.08 -15.00
N VAL A 300 0.02 -2.32 -13.72
CA VAL A 300 0.23 -1.33 -12.65
C VAL A 300 1.28 -1.85 -11.70
N ALA A 301 2.25 -1.02 -11.34
CA ALA A 301 3.28 -1.37 -10.38
C ALA A 301 3.44 -0.30 -9.29
N ALA A 302 3.89 -0.72 -8.11
CA ALA A 302 4.28 0.15 -7.01
C ALA A 302 5.53 -0.42 -6.35
N GLU A 303 6.30 0.44 -5.69
CA GLU A 303 7.47 0.04 -4.91
C GLU A 303 7.18 0.12 -3.42
N PHE A 304 7.80 -0.80 -2.68
CA PHE A 304 7.65 -0.99 -1.25
C PHE A 304 9.02 -1.17 -0.64
N TYR A 305 9.23 -0.65 0.55
CA TYR A 305 10.35 -1.05 1.37
C TYR A 305 9.98 -2.29 2.19
N PHE A 306 10.92 -3.21 2.31
CA PHE A 306 10.87 -4.34 3.23
C PHE A 306 11.99 -4.21 4.25
N GLY A 307 11.68 -4.53 5.50
CA GLY A 307 12.52 -4.26 6.64
C GLY A 307 12.29 -2.85 7.17
N VAL A 308 12.64 -2.67 8.44
CA VAL A 308 12.58 -1.36 9.09
C VAL A 308 13.48 -0.40 8.33
N SER A 309 12.94 0.77 8.00
CA SER A 309 13.72 1.79 7.32
C SER A 309 15.03 2.09 8.04
N THR A 310 16.14 1.91 7.30
CA THR A 310 17.43 2.48 7.69
C THR A 310 17.61 3.89 7.10
N SER A 311 16.61 4.43 6.39
CA SER A 311 16.50 5.87 6.38
C SER A 311 16.29 6.27 7.84
N VAL A 312 17.27 6.98 8.38
CA VAL A 312 16.89 8.24 8.99
C VAL A 312 16.09 8.90 7.89
N ASP A 313 14.77 8.65 7.84
CA ASP A 313 13.89 9.72 7.43
C ASP A 313 14.42 10.91 8.20
N GLU A 314 14.43 12.05 7.58
CA GLU A 314 14.21 13.21 8.39
C GLU A 314 12.87 12.95 9.16
N PHE A 315 12.89 12.21 10.29
CA PHE A 315 12.79 12.89 11.56
C PHE A 315 13.54 14.17 11.29
N THR A 316 12.81 15.22 10.91
CA THR A 316 13.25 16.56 11.21
C THR A 316 13.54 16.44 12.69
N ILE A 317 14.80 16.10 13.00
CA ILE A 317 15.29 16.01 14.35
C ILE A 317 14.88 17.37 14.82
N PRO A 318 13.92 17.47 15.76
CA PRO A 318 13.40 18.76 16.11
C PRO A 318 14.64 19.58 16.45
N THR A 319 14.94 20.60 15.67
CA THR A 319 16.12 21.42 15.93
C THR A 319 15.82 22.33 17.11
N GLU A 320 14.54 22.51 17.38
CA GLU A 320 13.95 23.34 18.40
C GLU A 320 12.86 22.57 19.13
N ILE A 321 12.59 23.02 20.35
CA ILE A 321 11.44 22.57 21.12
C ILE A 321 10.22 23.33 20.60
N GLU A 322 9.22 22.62 20.09
CA GLU A 322 7.98 23.22 19.63
C GLU A 322 6.78 22.64 20.36
N LEU A 323 5.80 23.48 20.65
CA LEU A 323 4.50 23.08 21.16
C LEU A 323 3.48 23.47 20.09
N SER A 324 2.72 22.52 19.56
CA SER A 324 1.72 22.75 18.51
C SER A 324 0.39 23.23 19.09
N GLN A 325 -0.46 23.84 18.25
CA GLN A 325 -1.83 24.12 18.65
C GLN A 325 -2.57 22.79 18.85
N ASN A 326 -3.26 22.63 19.99
CA ASN A 326 -4.06 21.45 20.25
C ASN A 326 -5.13 21.26 19.15
N TYR A 327 -5.42 20.01 18.78
CA TYR A 327 -6.45 19.70 17.79
C TYR A 327 -7.37 18.57 18.29
N PRO A 328 -8.71 18.73 18.17
CA PRO A 328 -9.42 19.95 17.73
C PRO A 328 -9.26 21.15 18.70
N ASN A 329 -9.46 22.39 18.22
CA ASN A 329 -9.60 23.59 19.05
C ASN A 329 -10.51 24.63 18.37
N PRO A 330 -11.71 24.96 18.91
CA PRO A 330 -12.26 24.49 20.18
C PRO A 330 -12.50 22.97 20.24
N PHE A 331 -12.46 22.38 21.43
CA PHE A 331 -12.59 20.94 21.65
C PHE A 331 -13.80 20.57 22.52
N ASN A 332 -14.30 19.34 22.38
CA ASN A 332 -15.43 18.80 23.16
C ASN A 332 -15.44 17.25 23.21
N PRO A 333 -15.28 16.62 24.39
CA PRO A 333 -14.50 17.10 25.52
C PRO A 333 -13.00 16.80 25.36
N GLU A 334 -12.59 16.11 24.28
CA GLU A 334 -11.22 15.63 24.07
C GLU A 334 -10.46 16.45 23.02
N THR A 335 -9.15 16.61 23.24
CA THR A 335 -8.19 17.16 22.29
C THR A 335 -6.85 16.45 22.39
N THR A 336 -6.05 16.51 21.32
CA THR A 336 -4.65 16.08 21.34
C THR A 336 -3.72 17.28 21.39
N ILE A 337 -2.69 17.22 22.25
CA ILE A 337 -1.60 18.19 22.36
C ILE A 337 -0.35 17.57 21.75
N ASN A 338 0.10 18.13 20.63
CA ASN A 338 1.32 17.72 19.95
C ASN A 338 2.50 18.61 20.33
N PHE A 339 3.69 18.04 20.54
CA PHE A 339 4.94 18.79 20.76
C PHE A 339 6.17 18.01 20.31
N THR A 340 7.29 18.71 20.13
CA THR A 340 8.56 18.14 19.69
C THR A 340 9.69 18.48 20.65
N ILE A 341 10.61 17.54 20.87
CA ILE A 341 11.74 17.66 21.79
C ILE A 341 13.05 17.42 21.02
N PRO A 342 13.99 18.40 21.02
CA PRO A 342 15.15 18.38 20.14
C PRO A 342 16.33 17.57 20.68
N LYS A 343 16.29 17.14 21.94
CA LYS A 343 17.29 16.30 22.62
C LYS A 343 16.66 15.72 23.89
N PRO A 344 17.15 14.59 24.42
CA PRO A 344 16.61 14.04 25.65
C PRO A 344 16.61 15.08 26.78
N ASP A 345 15.45 15.28 27.42
CA ASP A 345 15.25 16.27 28.47
C ASP A 345 14.15 15.83 29.45
N TYR A 346 14.15 16.43 30.64
CA TYR A 346 13.05 16.29 31.57
C TYR A 346 11.92 17.24 31.19
N ILE A 347 10.79 16.68 30.76
CA ILE A 347 9.66 17.44 30.21
C ILE A 347 8.46 17.35 31.15
N LYS A 348 7.86 18.51 31.39
CA LYS A 348 6.60 18.63 32.12
C LYS A 348 5.55 19.35 31.28
N LEU A 349 4.46 18.66 30.97
CA LEU A 349 3.29 19.23 30.29
C LEU A 349 2.18 19.43 31.31
N ILE A 350 1.72 20.67 31.48
CA ILE A 350 0.66 21.02 32.43
C ILE A 350 -0.50 21.74 31.75
N VAL A 351 -1.69 21.56 32.29
CA VAL A 351 -2.89 22.34 31.96
C VAL A 351 -3.24 23.26 33.13
N SER A 352 -3.63 24.50 32.85
CA SER A 352 -3.94 25.54 33.84
C SER A 352 -5.14 26.40 33.45
N ASN A 353 -5.79 26.99 34.45
CA ASN A 353 -6.93 27.91 34.25
C ASN A 353 -6.48 29.36 33.99
N LEU A 354 -7.45 30.27 33.80
CA LEU A 354 -7.21 31.71 33.59
C LEU A 354 -6.46 32.41 34.74
N LEU A 355 -6.50 31.85 35.95
CA LEU A 355 -5.78 32.36 37.12
C LEU A 355 -4.35 31.80 37.24
N GLY A 356 -3.95 30.89 36.33
CA GLY A 356 -2.65 30.22 36.34
C GLY A 356 -2.58 29.03 37.30
N GLU A 357 -3.70 28.60 37.89
CA GLU A 357 -3.74 27.42 38.75
C GLU A 357 -3.61 26.16 37.88
N THR A 358 -2.73 25.24 38.28
CA THR A 358 -2.54 23.96 37.59
C THR A 358 -3.76 23.07 37.86
N ILE A 359 -4.41 22.66 36.78
CA ILE A 359 -5.55 21.74 36.79
C ILE A 359 -5.04 20.30 36.74
N GLU A 360 -4.12 20.04 35.82
CA GLU A 360 -3.61 18.69 35.56
C GLU A 360 -2.17 18.71 35.05
N ILE A 361 -1.44 17.64 35.35
CA ILE A 361 -0.10 17.38 34.83
C ILE A 361 -0.21 16.17 33.91
N LEU A 362 -0.12 16.39 32.60
CA LEU A 362 -0.32 15.35 31.57
C LEU A 362 0.95 14.54 31.32
N LEU A 363 2.12 15.15 31.54
CA LEU A 363 3.42 14.51 31.43
C LEU A 363 4.38 15.13 32.45
N ASN A 364 5.22 14.31 33.08
CA ASN A 364 6.29 14.76 33.98
C ASN A 364 7.39 13.69 34.05
N ASP A 365 8.16 13.55 32.98
CA ASP A 365 9.15 12.48 32.83
C ASP A 365 10.38 12.90 32.03
N TYR A 366 11.45 12.12 32.12
CA TYR A 366 12.63 12.21 31.26
C TYR A 366 12.36 11.46 29.95
N ILE A 367 12.16 12.21 28.87
CA ILE A 367 11.81 11.65 27.56
C ILE A 367 12.94 11.84 26.55
N GLN A 368 12.97 10.95 25.56
CA GLN A 368 13.97 11.01 24.50
C GLN A 368 13.67 12.16 23.52
N GLN A 369 14.58 12.39 22.58
CA GLN A 369 14.33 13.26 21.42
C GLN A 369 13.20 12.67 20.57
N GLY A 370 12.27 13.49 20.09
CA GLY A 370 11.16 13.03 19.24
C GLY A 370 9.94 13.95 19.25
N SER A 371 8.90 13.51 18.54
CA SER A 371 7.56 14.13 18.54
C SER A 371 6.62 13.31 19.42
N TYR A 372 5.71 14.00 20.12
CA TYR A 372 4.83 13.41 21.13
C TYR A 372 3.41 13.94 21.00
N ASP A 373 2.44 13.04 21.11
CA ASP A 373 1.02 13.34 21.14
C ASP A 373 0.44 12.93 22.50
N ILE A 374 -0.16 13.89 23.21
CA ILE A 374 -0.76 13.66 24.53
C ILE A 374 -2.23 14.06 24.47
N SER A 375 -3.11 13.09 24.70
CA SER A 375 -4.55 13.31 24.81
C SER A 375 -4.90 14.03 26.11
N PHE A 376 -5.87 14.95 26.03
CA PHE A 376 -6.44 15.66 27.17
C PHE A 376 -7.96 15.62 27.11
N ASP A 377 -8.60 15.16 28.18
CA ASP A 377 -10.04 15.12 28.36
C ASP A 377 -10.50 16.22 29.35
N GLY A 378 -11.26 17.19 28.84
CA GLY A 378 -11.84 18.28 29.60
C GLY A 378 -13.26 18.01 30.12
N GLY A 379 -13.74 16.77 30.11
CA GLY A 379 -15.13 16.41 30.44
C GLY A 379 -15.62 16.94 31.78
N GLU A 380 -14.75 16.98 32.78
CA GLU A 380 -15.05 17.48 34.15
C GLU A 380 -14.86 19.00 34.32
N LEU A 381 -14.43 19.70 33.26
CA LEU A 381 -14.18 21.15 33.29
C LEU A 381 -15.36 21.95 32.73
N SER A 382 -15.44 23.23 33.08
CA SER A 382 -16.47 24.14 32.52
C SER A 382 -16.05 24.65 31.14
N SER A 383 -17.00 24.95 30.25
CA SER A 383 -16.68 25.64 28.99
C SER A 383 -15.89 26.92 29.26
N GLY A 384 -14.79 27.14 28.55
CA GLY A 384 -13.90 28.25 28.85
C GLY A 384 -12.54 28.17 28.19
N ILE A 385 -11.70 29.15 28.50
CA ILE A 385 -10.32 29.23 28.03
C ILE A 385 -9.41 28.56 29.07
N TYR A 386 -8.54 27.69 28.57
CA TYR A 386 -7.50 27.01 29.32
C TYR A 386 -6.14 27.24 28.67
N PHE A 387 -5.07 27.04 29.43
CA PHE A 387 -3.71 27.12 28.92
C PHE A 387 -2.98 25.81 29.18
N TYR A 388 -2.20 25.37 28.20
CA TYR A 388 -1.29 24.25 28.36
C TYR A 388 0.15 24.74 28.16
N SER A 389 1.04 24.30 29.03
CA SER A 389 2.44 24.73 29.06
C SER A 389 3.38 23.52 29.03
N LEU A 390 4.33 23.56 28.10
CA LEU A 390 5.43 22.62 27.98
C LEU A 390 6.66 23.24 28.65
N ILE A 391 7.14 22.62 29.71
CA ILE A 391 8.28 23.06 30.52
C ILE A 391 9.44 22.10 30.27
N SER A 392 10.58 22.64 29.86
CA SER A 392 11.85 21.92 29.66
C SER A 392 12.96 22.51 30.53
N SER A 393 14.17 21.95 30.49
CA SER A 393 15.31 22.45 31.27
C SER A 393 15.75 23.88 30.90
N GLY A 394 15.32 24.42 29.75
CA GLY A 394 15.75 25.73 29.26
C GLY A 394 14.65 26.65 28.71
N SER A 395 13.40 26.19 28.61
CA SER A 395 12.30 26.97 28.05
C SER A 395 10.94 26.59 28.65
N VAL A 396 10.01 27.55 28.59
CA VAL A 396 8.59 27.32 28.85
C VAL A 396 7.82 27.85 27.65
N ILE A 397 7.04 26.99 27.01
CA ILE A 397 6.17 27.35 25.88
C ILE A 397 4.74 27.13 26.30
N THR A 398 3.89 28.15 26.17
CA THR A 398 2.48 28.10 26.57
C THR A 398 1.58 28.43 25.39
N LYS A 399 0.49 27.68 25.25
CA LYS A 399 -0.59 27.95 24.29
C LYS A 399 -1.95 27.91 24.96
N LYS A 400 -2.93 28.53 24.28
CA LYS A 400 -4.32 28.59 24.73
C LYS A 400 -5.17 27.54 24.02
N MET A 401 -6.15 26.99 24.71
CA MET A 401 -7.17 26.08 24.17
C MET A 401 -8.56 26.49 24.67
N MET A 402 -9.60 26.16 23.91
CA MET A 402 -10.98 26.52 24.22
C MET A 402 -11.84 25.26 24.32
N LEU A 403 -12.39 25.00 25.51
CA LEU A 403 -13.37 23.94 25.73
C LEU A 403 -14.77 24.49 25.47
N ILE A 404 -15.55 23.79 24.64
CA ILE A 404 -16.96 24.09 24.40
C ILE A 404 -17.77 22.84 24.73
N LYS A 405 -18.73 22.96 25.65
CA LYS A 405 -19.74 21.93 25.92
C LYS A 405 -21.01 22.16 25.12
#